data_AF-A0A9E2L4D3-F1
#
_entry.id   AF-A0A9E2L4D3-F1
#
_cell.length_a   1.000
_cell.length_b   1.000
_cell.length_c   1.000
_cell.angle_alpha   90.00
_cell.angle_beta   90.00
_cell.angle_gamma   90.00
#
_symmetry.space_group_name_H-M   'P 1'
#
loop_
_entity.id
_entity.type
_entity.pdbx_description
1 polymer ?
#
loop_
_entity_poly.entity_id
_entity_poly.type
_entity_poly.pdbx_seq_one_letter_code
_entity_poly.pdbx_strand_id
1 'polypeptide(L)'
;TEAVSILKRRLQQDSFPHEIGIFLGYPLEDVQGFIAEPKATSKICGYWKVYHNVDEKQKLFERFKKCTDCICRRMYEGQSLTEIFQIKTT
;
A
#
# COMPACT_ATOMS: atom_id res chain seq x y z
N THR A 1 -1.27 18.60 10.26
CA THR A 1 -0.45 18.35 11.47
C THR A 1 -1.28 17.76 12.61
N GLU A 2 -2.51 18.20 12.82
CA GLU A 2 -3.43 17.65 13.84
C GLU A 2 -3.73 16.14 13.69
N ALA A 3 -4.10 15.69 12.49
CA ALA A 3 -4.39 14.27 12.24
C ALA A 3 -3.21 13.34 12.60
N VAL A 4 -1.97 13.80 12.32
CA VAL A 4 -0.75 13.06 12.68
C VAL A 4 -0.54 13.03 14.19
N SER A 5 -0.80 14.13 14.91
CA SER A 5 -0.73 14.17 16.37
C SER A 5 -1.76 13.25 17.04
N ILE A 6 -2.98 13.20 16.51
CA ILE A 6 -4.03 12.30 16.98
C ILE A 6 -3.60 10.83 16.78
N LEU A 7 -3.10 10.50 15.58
CA LEU A 7 -2.64 9.16 15.27
C LEU A 7 -1.47 8.73 16.17
N LYS A 8 -0.48 9.61 16.38
CA LYS A 8 0.64 9.37 17.30
C LYS A 8 0.16 9.02 18.70
N ARG A 9 -0.83 9.76 19.22
CA ARG A 9 -1.43 9.47 20.53
C ARG A 9 -2.13 8.12 20.56
N ARG A 10 -2.90 7.77 19.53
CA ARG A 10 -3.61 6.48 19.44
C ARG A 10 -2.66 5.29 19.29
N LEU A 11 -1.51 5.47 18.65
CA LEU A 11 -0.47 4.43 18.56
C LEU A 11 0.14 4.06 19.93
N GLN A 12 0.00 4.90 20.95
CA GLN A 12 0.47 4.62 22.32
C GLN A 12 -0.59 3.93 23.18
N GLN A 13 -1.77 3.62 22.63
CA GLN A 13 -2.86 2.93 23.34
C GLN A 13 -2.84 1.42 23.03
N ASP A 14 -3.52 0.62 23.84
CA ASP A 14 -3.51 -0.85 23.71
C ASP A 14 -4.10 -1.35 22.38
N SER A 15 -5.04 -0.61 21.78
CA SER A 15 -5.63 -0.96 20.48
C SER A 15 -4.94 -0.21 19.35
N PHE A 16 -4.34 -0.98 18.43
CA PHE A 16 -3.69 -0.41 17.25
C PHE A 16 -4.71 0.32 16.35
N PRO A 17 -4.49 1.60 15.98
CA PRO A 17 -5.43 2.38 15.18
C PRO A 17 -5.44 1.90 13.72
N HIS A 18 -6.56 1.33 13.28
CA HIS A 18 -6.73 0.82 11.91
C HIS A 18 -6.75 1.94 10.85
N GLU A 19 -7.06 3.17 11.25
CA GLU A 19 -7.03 4.37 10.40
C GLU A 19 -5.62 4.72 9.91
N ILE A 20 -4.58 4.10 10.48
CA ILE A 20 -3.20 4.20 9.98
C ILE A 20 -3.10 3.88 8.49
N GLY A 21 -3.97 3.01 7.97
CA GLY A 21 -4.00 2.66 6.55
C GLY A 21 -4.15 3.87 5.62
N ILE A 22 -4.87 4.91 6.04
CA ILE A 22 -5.01 6.15 5.28
C ILE A 22 -3.67 6.86 5.13
N PHE A 23 -2.86 6.87 6.20
CA PHE A 23 -1.53 7.47 6.19
C PHE A 23 -0.51 6.64 5.40
N LEU A 24 -0.75 5.34 5.25
CA LEU A 24 0.02 4.44 4.39
C LEU A 24 -0.40 4.53 2.92
N GLY A 25 -1.40 5.36 2.59
CA GLY A 25 -1.90 5.54 1.24
C GLY A 25 -2.84 4.41 0.77
N TYR A 26 -3.37 3.60 1.70
CA TYR A 26 -4.41 2.65 1.34
C TYR A 26 -5.71 3.36 0.99
N PRO A 27 -6.47 2.83 0.02
CA PRO A 27 -7.76 3.41 -0.34
C PRO A 27 -8.71 3.48 0.86
N LEU A 28 -9.45 4.58 0.98
CA LEU A 28 -10.33 4.83 2.13
C LEU A 28 -11.37 3.71 2.28
N GLU A 29 -11.91 3.23 1.17
CA GLU A 29 -12.92 2.17 1.12
C GLU A 29 -12.40 0.82 1.65
N ASP A 30 -11.10 0.55 1.50
CA ASP A 30 -10.47 -0.66 2.00
C ASP A 30 -10.14 -0.52 3.50
N VAL A 31 -9.77 0.68 3.96
CA VAL A 31 -9.58 0.96 5.39
C VAL A 31 -10.90 0.88 6.15
N GLN A 32 -11.98 1.44 5.59
CA GLN A 32 -13.33 1.34 6.15
C GLN A 32 -13.80 -0.11 6.22
N GLY A 33 -13.61 -0.89 5.15
CA GLY A 33 -13.92 -2.31 5.12
C GLY A 33 -13.14 -3.10 6.18
N PHE A 34 -11.86 -2.79 6.36
CA PHE A 34 -11.05 -3.41 7.42
C PHE A 34 -11.55 -3.09 8.83
N ILE A 35 -11.97 -1.85 9.09
CA ILE A 35 -12.51 -1.43 10.39
C ILE A 35 -13.85 -2.10 10.68
N ALA A 36 -14.74 -2.12 9.69
CA ALA A 36 -16.08 -2.68 9.85
C ALA A 36 -16.04 -4.20 10.03
N GLU A 37 -15.21 -4.90 9.26
CA GLU A 37 -15.20 -6.36 9.21
C GLU A 37 -13.77 -6.94 9.18
N PRO A 38 -12.99 -6.83 10.28
CA PRO A 38 -11.58 -7.25 10.29
C PRO A 38 -11.36 -8.74 9.99
N LYS A 39 -12.39 -9.55 10.27
CA LYS A 39 -12.44 -11.00 10.11
C LYS A 39 -13.26 -11.47 8.91
N ALA A 40 -13.92 -10.56 8.18
CA ALA A 40 -14.58 -10.95 6.95
C ALA A 40 -13.56 -11.52 5.97
N THR A 41 -14.01 -12.46 5.14
CA THR A 41 -13.21 -13.00 4.05
C THR A 41 -12.90 -11.84 3.10
N SER A 42 -11.72 -11.23 3.25
CA SER A 42 -11.24 -10.22 2.30
C SER A 42 -11.40 -10.77 0.89
N LYS A 43 -12.03 -10.02 -0.01
CA LYS A 43 -12.37 -10.53 -1.34
C LYS A 43 -11.11 -10.96 -2.09
N ILE A 44 -10.01 -10.22 -1.91
CA ILE A 44 -8.65 -10.56 -2.34
C ILE A 44 -7.64 -10.03 -1.31
N CYS A 45 -6.53 -10.74 -1.12
CA CYS A 45 -5.36 -10.26 -0.40
C CYS A 45 -4.16 -10.21 -1.36
N GLY A 46 -3.63 -9.00 -1.60
CA GLY A 46 -2.43 -8.77 -2.42
C GLY A 46 -1.46 -7.86 -1.68
N TYR A 47 -1.16 -6.69 -2.26
CA TYR A 47 -0.36 -5.66 -1.57
C TYR A 47 -1.06 -5.10 -0.33
N TRP A 48 -2.39 -5.16 -0.29
CA TRP A 48 -3.22 -4.97 0.90
C TRP A 48 -4.49 -5.84 0.80
N LYS A 49 -5.33 -5.83 1.84
CA LYS A 49 -6.64 -6.49 1.85
C LYS A 49 -7.68 -5.64 1.12
N VAL A 50 -8.31 -6.20 0.10
CA VAL A 50 -9.30 -5.49 -0.73
C VAL A 50 -10.71 -5.86 -0.28
N TYR A 51 -11.51 -4.83 0.00
CA TYR A 51 -12.92 -4.95 0.40
C TYR A 51 -13.86 -4.45 -0.73
N HIS A 52 -13.37 -3.56 -1.60
CA HIS A 52 -14.13 -2.95 -2.70
C HIS A 52 -13.38 -2.97 -4.04
N ASN A 53 -14.10 -2.91 -5.17
CA ASN A 53 -13.56 -2.83 -6.55
C ASN A 53 -12.48 -3.87 -6.89
N VAL A 54 -12.75 -5.13 -6.53
CA VAL A 54 -11.82 -6.25 -6.60
C VAL A 54 -11.10 -6.37 -7.94
N ASP A 55 -11.83 -6.30 -9.04
CA ASP A 55 -11.27 -6.46 -10.40
C ASP A 55 -10.29 -5.32 -10.75
N GLU A 56 -10.60 -4.09 -10.35
CA GLU A 56 -9.73 -2.95 -10.58
C GLU A 56 -8.47 -3.04 -9.73
N LYS A 57 -8.60 -3.41 -8.44
CA LYS A 57 -7.45 -3.59 -7.57
C LYS A 57 -6.57 -4.76 -8.03
N GLN A 58 -7.14 -5.83 -8.55
CA GLN A 58 -6.38 -6.93 -9.12
C GLN A 58 -5.55 -6.50 -10.33
N LYS A 59 -6.14 -5.76 -11.28
CA LYS A 59 -5.41 -5.19 -12.42
C LYS A 59 -4.29 -4.25 -11.97
N LEU A 60 -4.53 -3.47 -10.91
CA LEU A 60 -3.52 -2.61 -10.31
C LEU A 60 -2.36 -3.42 -9.71
N PHE A 61 -2.66 -4.49 -8.98
CA PHE A 61 -1.65 -5.38 -8.41
C PHE A 61 -0.80 -6.06 -9.49
N GLU A 62 -1.42 -6.51 -10.58
CA GLU A 62 -0.70 -7.06 -11.72
C GLU A 62 0.24 -6.03 -12.36
N ARG A 63 -0.19 -4.77 -12.46
CA ARG A 63 0.65 -3.68 -12.95
C ARG A 63 1.83 -3.43 -12.01
N PHE A 64 1.61 -3.38 -10.70
CA PHE A 64 2.69 -3.24 -9.72
C PHE A 64 3.69 -4.39 -9.85
N LYS A 65 3.20 -5.63 -9.91
CA LYS A 65 4.05 -6.81 -10.08
C LYS A 65 4.91 -6.72 -11.34
N LYS A 66 4.31 -6.41 -12.50
CA LYS A 66 5.05 -6.24 -13.77
C LYS A 66 6.12 -5.15 -13.68
N CYS A 67 5.80 -4.01 -13.05
CA CYS A 67 6.77 -2.94 -12.84
C CYS A 67 7.91 -3.38 -11.92
N THR A 68 7.59 -3.99 -10.77
CA THR A 68 8.57 -4.52 -9.82
C THR A 68 9.48 -5.55 -10.47
N ASP A 69 8.92 -6.53 -11.18
CA ASP A 69 9.68 -7.58 -11.87
C ASP A 69 10.66 -6.98 -12.89
N CYS A 70 10.23 -5.98 -13.66
CA CYS A 70 11.07 -5.27 -14.63
C CYS A 70 12.22 -4.51 -13.95
N ILE A 71 11.92 -3.76 -12.88
CA ILE A 71 12.92 -2.98 -12.12
C ILE A 71 13.92 -3.94 -11.48
N CYS A 72 13.44 -4.96 -10.76
CA CYS A 72 14.29 -5.95 -10.11
C CYS A 72 15.20 -6.65 -11.11
N ARG A 73 14.68 -7.08 -12.27
CA ARG A 73 15.49 -7.70 -13.33
C ARG A 73 16.64 -6.77 -13.78
N ARG A 74 16.33 -5.51 -14.10
CA ARG A 74 17.34 -4.52 -14.51
C ARG A 74 18.39 -4.26 -13.42
N MET A 75 17.97 -4.25 -12.16
CA MET A 75 18.90 -4.13 -11.03
C MET A 75 19.80 -5.36 -10.89
N TYR A 76 19.26 -6.57 -11.08
CA TYR A 76 20.06 -7.80 -11.11
C TYR A 76 21.07 -7.83 -12.27
N GLU A 77 20.76 -7.15 -13.37
CA GLU A 77 21.67 -6.93 -14.51
C GLU A 77 22.71 -5.82 -14.24
N GLY A 78 22.71 -5.22 -13.04
CA GLY A 78 23.71 -4.24 -12.59
C GLY A 78 23.31 -2.77 -12.78
N GLN A 79 22.10 -2.48 -13.26
CA GLN A 79 21.64 -1.10 -13.43
C GLN A 79 21.19 -0.51 -12.08
N SER A 80 21.62 0.71 -11.80
CA SER A 80 21.16 1.49 -10.65
C SER A 80 19.75 2.04 -10.85
N LEU A 81 19.07 2.39 -9.75
CA LEU A 81 17.73 2.99 -9.80
C LEU A 81 17.73 4.33 -10.58
N THR A 82 18.78 5.13 -10.47
CA THR A 82 18.92 6.39 -11.22
C THR A 82 18.97 6.17 -12.71
N GLU A 83 19.69 5.13 -13.19
CA GLU A 83 19.71 4.73 -14.60
C GLU A 83 18.36 4.15 -15.06
N ILE A 84 17.71 3.37 -14.19
CA ILE A 84 16.41 2.76 -14.49
C ILE A 84 15.34 3.83 -14.70
N PHE A 85 15.31 4.83 -13.83
CA PHE A 85 14.32 5.92 -13.83
C PHE A 85 14.78 7.20 -14.53
N GLN A 86 16.00 7.22 -15.09
CA GLN A 86 16.59 8.38 -15.78
C GLN A 86 16.56 9.65 -14.90
N ILE A 87 16.78 9.48 -13.59
CA ILE A 87 16.78 10.59 -12.64
C ILE A 87 18.09 11.34 -12.82
N LYS A 88 18.02 12.63 -13.14
CA LYS A 88 19.19 13.51 -13.18
C LYS A 88 19.70 13.69 -11.76
N THR A 89 20.85 13.08 -11.44
CA THR A 89 21.60 13.43 -10.23
C THR A 89 22.03 14.89 -10.37
N THR A 90 21.44 15.77 -9.55
CA THR A 90 21.80 17.18 -9.49
C THR A 90 23.10 17.34 -8.71
#